data_AF-J5EAF3-F1
#
_entry.id   AF-J5EAF3-F1
#
_cell.length_a   1.000
_cell.length_b   1.000
_cell.length_c   1.000
_cell.angle_alpha   90.00
_cell.angle_beta   90.00
_cell.angle_gamma   90.00
#
_symmetry.space_group_name_H-M   'P 1'
#
loop_
_entity.id
_entity.type
_entity.pdbx_description
1 polymer ?
#
loop_
_entity_poly.entity_id
_entity_poly.type
_entity_poly.pdbx_seq_one_letter_code
_entity_poly.pdbx_strand_id
1 'polypeptide(L)'
;MLITSHHGSPALYVGDVQDGADHDIDDLLEGLEGSARTERAELVKWLFEQGVSAEEICATNPPLLLATRHLMGDDGTYVSTREISEAHGIDLGLLQQVQRAIGLVRVDDPDAAVHMRADGEAAAFTQRFVELGLDPEQLVLVVRVLAEGLSRAAEVMRYTALSAIMRPGATELEIAQASKALVAEIAPMLGPMVEHMLFMQLRHMMETEAINAAERAAGKPLPGARQITVAFADLVGFTKIGEAVSPEELGHLANRLAILARDMTVPPVRFIKTIGDAVMLVCPDPLPLLDVIVKLVEAVDTDNDFPRLRAGVASGMAVSRAGDWFGSPVNVASRVTNVARPGTVLVADSVWDVIGDRGQFSGSFAGARRLKGIKSEVKLFRVRRGDGD
;
A
#
# COMPACT_ATOMS: atom_id res chain seq x y z
N MET A 1 11.82 -3.36 83.20
CA MET A 1 12.17 -1.96 83.45
C MET A 1 12.48 -1.33 82.10
N LEU A 2 11.58 -0.45 81.63
CA LEU A 2 11.81 0.62 80.62
C LEU A 2 12.15 0.15 79.18
N ILE A 3 11.74 0.79 78.08
CA ILE A 3 10.89 1.93 77.72
C ILE A 3 10.57 1.71 76.22
N THR A 4 9.30 1.92 75.83
CA THR A 4 8.88 2.14 74.43
C THR A 4 9.43 3.48 73.93
N SER A 5 10.10 3.53 72.77
CA SER A 5 10.44 4.79 72.10
C SER A 5 9.86 4.86 70.69
N HIS A 6 8.87 5.75 70.57
CA HIS A 6 8.42 6.35 69.31
C HIS A 6 9.55 7.20 68.72
N HIS A 7 9.87 7.02 67.44
CA HIS A 7 10.54 8.03 66.61
C HIS A 7 9.70 8.24 65.34
N GLY A 8 9.26 9.48 65.16
CA GLY A 8 8.37 9.91 64.08
C GLY A 8 9.06 9.92 62.72
N SER A 9 8.27 9.59 61.71
CA SER A 9 8.62 9.80 60.30
C SER A 9 8.68 11.30 59.99
N PRO A 10 9.72 11.78 59.28
CA PRO A 10 9.71 13.15 58.77
C PRO A 10 8.72 13.26 57.60
N ALA A 11 7.90 14.30 57.62
CA ALA A 11 7.02 14.66 56.53
C ALA A 11 7.86 14.97 55.28
N LEU A 12 7.74 14.12 54.27
CA LEU A 12 8.21 14.41 52.91
C LEU A 12 7.30 15.51 52.34
N TYR A 13 7.86 16.71 52.26
CA TYR A 13 7.31 17.81 51.47
C TYR A 13 7.23 17.33 50.02
N VAL A 14 6.02 17.01 49.56
CA VAL A 14 5.74 16.86 48.13
C VAL A 14 5.68 18.29 47.61
N GLY A 15 6.76 18.71 46.94
CA GLY A 15 6.77 19.97 46.22
C GLY A 15 5.70 19.93 45.14
N ASP A 16 4.94 21.03 45.04
CA ASP A 16 3.94 21.26 44.02
C ASP A 16 4.47 20.84 42.65
N VAL A 17 3.70 19.98 41.99
CA VAL A 17 3.80 19.79 40.55
C VAL A 17 3.53 21.16 39.94
N GLN A 18 4.52 21.72 39.24
CA GLN A 18 4.29 22.91 38.41
C GLN A 18 3.23 22.53 37.39
N ASP A 19 1.99 22.97 37.62
CA ASP A 19 0.95 23.03 36.61
C ASP A 19 1.53 23.76 35.39
N GLY A 20 1.47 23.08 34.25
CA GLY A 20 1.78 23.66 32.96
C GLY A 20 0.95 24.92 32.73
N ALA A 21 1.48 25.84 31.94
CA ALA A 21 0.85 27.11 31.62
C ALA A 21 -0.68 26.95 31.41
N ASP A 22 -1.45 27.65 32.24
CA ASP A 22 -2.91 27.71 32.18
C ASP A 22 -3.31 28.43 30.89
N HIS A 23 -3.33 27.70 29.78
CA HIS A 23 -3.78 28.20 28.49
C HIS A 23 -5.28 28.45 28.57
N ASP A 24 -5.71 29.70 28.37
CA ASP A 24 -7.11 30.03 28.28
C ASP A 24 -7.72 29.28 27.09
N ILE A 25 -8.85 28.61 27.30
CA ILE A 25 -9.60 27.94 26.23
C ILE A 25 -9.90 28.94 25.11
N ASP A 26 -10.11 30.22 25.43
CA ASP A 26 -10.43 31.23 24.44
C ASP A 26 -9.33 31.43 23.37
N ASP A 27 -8.05 31.21 23.72
CA ASP A 27 -6.92 31.27 22.77
C ASP A 27 -6.97 30.11 21.76
N LEU A 28 -7.49 28.95 22.17
CA LEU A 28 -7.64 27.76 21.33
C LEU A 28 -8.84 27.83 20.38
N LEU A 29 -9.67 28.87 20.53
CA LEU A 29 -10.90 29.08 19.77
C LEU A 29 -10.80 30.28 18.81
N GLU A 30 -9.62 30.90 18.68
CA GLU A 30 -9.44 32.06 17.81
C GLU A 30 -9.92 31.80 16.37
N GLY A 31 -10.62 32.79 15.80
CA GLY A 31 -11.15 32.72 14.43
C GLY A 31 -12.47 31.95 14.25
N LEU A 32 -13.05 31.38 15.32
CA LEU A 32 -14.37 30.72 15.28
C LEU A 32 -15.46 31.60 15.89
N GLU A 33 -16.63 31.61 15.24
CA GLU A 33 -17.83 32.36 15.67
C GLU A 33 -19.08 31.45 15.73
N GLY A 34 -20.09 31.88 16.49
CA GLY A 34 -21.40 31.23 16.53
C GLY A 34 -21.37 29.78 16.99
N SER A 35 -22.15 28.91 16.34
CA SER A 35 -22.25 27.48 16.70
C SER A 35 -20.92 26.73 16.57
N ALA A 36 -20.08 27.10 15.60
CA ALA A 36 -18.77 26.49 15.41
C ALA A 36 -17.82 26.75 16.60
N ARG A 37 -17.88 27.94 17.21
CA ARG A 37 -17.12 28.24 18.44
C ARG A 37 -17.61 27.38 19.61
N THR A 38 -18.92 27.25 19.78
CA THR A 38 -19.52 26.43 20.84
C THR A 38 -19.13 24.96 20.71
N GLU A 39 -19.26 24.39 19.50
CA GLU A 39 -18.88 23.00 19.24
C GLU A 39 -17.38 22.75 19.48
N ARG A 40 -16.50 23.66 19.03
CA ARG A 40 -15.07 23.54 19.29
C ARG A 40 -14.74 23.64 20.78
N ALA A 41 -15.42 24.51 21.53
CA ALA A 41 -15.21 24.62 22.98
C ALA A 41 -15.54 23.32 23.71
N GLU A 42 -16.64 22.65 23.34
CA GLU A 42 -17.01 21.34 23.87
C GLU A 42 -15.98 20.27 23.52
N LEU A 43 -15.49 20.26 22.28
CA LEU A 43 -14.41 19.36 21.86
C LEU A 43 -13.12 19.60 22.67
N VAL A 44 -12.65 20.84 22.77
CA VAL A 44 -11.40 21.19 23.46
C VAL A 44 -11.44 20.76 24.92
N LYS A 45 -12.56 21.02 25.61
CA LYS A 45 -12.75 20.55 26.99
C LYS A 45 -12.63 19.03 27.09
N TRP A 46 -13.29 18.29 26.20
CA TRP A 46 -13.18 16.84 26.18
C TRP A 46 -11.76 16.36 25.86
N LEU A 47 -11.03 17.01 24.95
CA LEU A 47 -9.64 16.67 24.62
C LEU A 47 -8.72 16.82 25.84
N PHE A 48 -8.89 17.87 26.66
CA PHE A 48 -8.18 17.99 27.92
C PHE A 48 -8.49 16.83 28.89
N GLU A 49 -9.76 16.43 28.99
CA GLU A 49 -10.15 15.25 29.78
C GLU A 49 -9.52 13.94 29.26
N GLN A 50 -9.15 13.89 27.97
CA GLN A 50 -8.44 12.76 27.37
C GLN A 50 -6.92 12.82 27.54
N GLY A 51 -6.38 13.88 28.15
CA GLY A 51 -4.94 14.07 28.36
C GLY A 51 -4.21 14.73 27.19
N VAL A 52 -4.92 15.36 26.26
CA VAL A 52 -4.32 16.13 25.17
C VAL A 52 -3.91 17.51 25.68
N SER A 53 -2.67 17.93 25.41
CA SER A 53 -2.14 19.23 25.83
C SER A 53 -2.63 20.40 24.95
N ALA A 54 -2.57 21.62 25.49
CA ALA A 54 -2.91 22.82 24.72
C ALA A 54 -1.98 23.02 23.52
N GLU A 55 -0.70 22.68 23.67
CA GLU A 55 0.29 22.74 22.58
C GLU A 55 -0.09 21.80 21.42
N GLU A 56 -0.54 20.58 21.70
CA GLU A 56 -1.02 19.64 20.68
C GLU A 56 -2.25 20.16 19.93
N ILE A 57 -3.18 20.78 20.65
CA ILE A 57 -4.39 21.39 20.08
C ILE A 57 -4.03 22.56 19.17
N CYS A 58 -3.13 23.45 19.60
CA CYS A 58 -2.62 24.55 18.78
C CYS A 58 -1.91 24.08 17.51
N ALA A 59 -1.11 23.01 17.62
CA ALA A 59 -0.31 22.49 16.51
C ALA A 59 -1.13 21.76 15.44
N THR A 60 -2.39 21.38 15.75
CA THR A 60 -3.21 20.54 14.87
C THR A 60 -4.59 21.15 14.62
N ASN A 61 -4.84 21.58 13.37
CA ASN A 61 -6.15 22.09 12.96
C ASN A 61 -6.72 21.30 11.77
N PRO A 62 -7.89 20.64 11.89
CA PRO A 62 -8.74 20.58 13.08
C PRO A 62 -8.33 19.47 14.08
N PRO A 63 -8.49 19.68 15.40
CA PRO A 63 -7.92 18.81 16.45
C PRO A 63 -8.74 17.54 16.77
N LEU A 64 -9.79 17.22 15.99
CA LEU A 64 -10.78 16.17 16.32
C LEU A 64 -10.18 14.79 16.62
N LEU A 65 -9.06 14.45 15.99
CA LEU A 65 -8.49 13.09 16.04
C LEU A 65 -7.29 12.97 16.99
N LEU A 66 -6.93 14.01 17.74
CA LEU A 66 -5.79 13.98 18.66
C LEU A 66 -5.93 12.87 19.71
N ALA A 67 -7.08 12.79 20.38
CA ALA A 67 -7.33 11.73 21.36
C ALA A 67 -7.36 10.32 20.74
N THR A 68 -7.66 10.19 19.45
CA THR A 68 -7.58 8.93 18.71
C THR A 68 -6.15 8.56 18.36
N ARG A 69 -5.31 9.55 17.98
CA ARG A 69 -3.88 9.34 17.68
C ARG A 69 -3.12 8.77 18.85
N HIS A 70 -3.47 9.17 20.08
CA HIS A 70 -2.88 8.63 21.30
C HIS A 70 -3.04 7.11 21.45
N LEU A 71 -4.11 6.53 20.89
CA LEU A 71 -4.31 5.07 20.87
C LEU A 71 -3.38 4.34 19.88
N MET A 72 -2.72 5.08 18.99
CA MET A 72 -1.88 4.57 17.91
C MET A 72 -0.38 4.85 18.12
N GLY A 73 0.02 5.21 19.34
CA GLY A 73 1.43 5.37 19.74
C GLY A 73 1.94 6.80 19.79
N ASP A 74 1.14 7.79 19.42
CA ASP A 74 1.47 9.21 19.57
C ASP A 74 1.22 9.65 21.01
N ASP A 75 2.26 9.77 21.84
CA ASP A 75 2.10 10.23 23.22
C ASP A 75 2.48 11.70 23.41
N GLY A 76 2.52 12.47 22.31
CA GLY A 76 2.93 13.87 22.31
C GLY A 76 4.43 14.10 22.47
N THR A 77 5.25 13.04 22.62
CA THR A 77 6.69 13.18 22.76
C THR A 77 7.42 13.16 21.42
N TYR A 78 8.26 14.17 21.21
CA TYR A 78 9.11 14.29 20.04
C TYR A 78 10.58 14.13 20.42
N VAL A 79 11.33 13.45 19.56
CA VAL A 79 12.75 13.13 19.74
C VAL A 79 13.52 13.45 18.47
N SER A 80 14.81 13.69 18.63
CA SER A 80 15.74 13.90 17.53
C SER A 80 16.24 12.59 16.93
N THR A 81 16.72 12.63 15.69
CA THR A 81 17.33 11.46 15.04
C THR A 81 18.54 10.95 15.84
N ARG A 82 19.32 11.86 16.46
CA ARG A 82 20.47 11.49 17.29
C ARG A 82 20.06 10.75 18.55
N GLU A 83 19.05 11.24 19.27
CA GLU A 83 18.54 10.56 20.47
C GLU A 83 18.04 9.14 20.15
N ILE A 84 17.33 8.95 19.03
CA ILE A 84 16.90 7.62 18.57
C ILE A 84 18.11 6.72 18.29
N SER A 85 19.13 7.24 17.60
CA SER A 85 20.36 6.51 17.28
C SER A 85 21.07 6.01 18.55
N GLU A 86 21.21 6.88 19.55
CA GLU A 86 21.87 6.57 20.82
C GLU A 86 21.05 5.62 21.69
N ALA A 87 19.72 5.82 21.78
CA ALA A 87 18.84 4.99 22.60
C ALA A 87 18.74 3.54 22.10
N HIS A 88 18.82 3.33 20.78
CA HIS A 88 18.63 2.02 20.17
C HIS A 88 19.89 1.39 19.57
N GLY A 89 21.04 2.09 19.63
CA GLY A 89 22.32 1.58 19.14
C GLY A 89 22.37 1.39 17.62
N ILE A 90 21.57 2.13 16.87
CA ILE A 90 21.55 2.10 15.40
C ILE A 90 22.50 3.17 14.84
N ASP A 91 23.24 2.84 13.79
CA ASP A 91 24.07 3.83 13.08
C ASP A 91 23.22 5.00 12.57
N LEU A 92 23.66 6.23 12.83
CA LEU A 92 22.91 7.45 12.50
C LEU A 92 22.65 7.55 10.99
N GLY A 93 23.62 7.16 10.15
CA GLY A 93 23.49 7.18 8.70
C GLY A 93 22.46 6.17 8.21
N LEU A 94 22.47 4.96 8.76
CA LEU A 94 21.46 3.93 8.49
C LEU A 94 20.07 4.39 8.94
N LEU A 95 19.93 4.93 10.16
CA LEU A 95 18.66 5.43 10.68
C LEU A 95 18.07 6.50 9.77
N GLN A 96 18.86 7.47 9.33
CA GLN A 96 18.41 8.50 8.37
C GLN A 96 17.96 7.90 7.03
N GLN A 97 18.61 6.83 6.55
CA GLN A 97 18.19 6.14 5.33
C GLN A 97 16.84 5.41 5.51
N VAL A 98 16.66 4.77 6.67
CA VAL A 98 15.40 4.08 7.03
C VAL A 98 14.26 5.09 7.16
N GLN A 99 14.46 6.20 7.88
CA GLN A 99 13.45 7.26 8.02
C GLN A 99 13.02 7.83 6.66
N ARG A 100 13.98 8.05 5.74
CA ARG A 100 13.69 8.45 4.35
C ARG A 100 12.94 7.38 3.58
N ALA A 101 13.21 6.11 3.82
CA ALA A 101 12.52 5.00 3.17
C ALA A 101 11.07 4.83 3.66
N ILE A 102 10.81 5.10 4.94
CA ILE A 102 9.46 5.12 5.52
C ILE A 102 8.66 6.32 4.97
N GLY A 103 9.34 7.41 4.63
CA GLY A 103 8.71 8.65 4.15
C GLY A 103 8.46 9.67 5.26
N LEU A 104 9.19 9.58 6.38
CA LEU A 104 9.12 10.57 7.46
C LEU A 104 9.67 11.93 7.01
N VAL A 105 9.28 12.98 7.74
CA VAL A 105 9.73 14.36 7.51
C VAL A 105 11.26 14.40 7.42
N ARG A 106 11.78 14.99 6.35
CA ARG A 106 13.22 15.17 6.19
C ARG A 106 13.68 16.34 7.03
N VAL A 107 14.53 16.05 8.01
CA VAL A 107 15.24 17.06 8.78
C VAL A 107 16.74 16.84 8.59
N ASP A 108 17.42 17.88 8.10
CA ASP A 108 18.85 17.81 7.82
C ASP A 108 19.67 17.95 9.12
N ASP A 109 19.11 18.58 10.15
CA ASP A 109 19.69 18.66 11.50
C ASP A 109 19.31 17.41 12.34
N PRO A 110 20.26 16.50 12.63
CA PRO A 110 19.98 15.29 13.40
C PRO A 110 19.65 15.57 14.89
N ASP A 111 19.89 16.79 15.38
CA ASP A 111 19.64 17.20 16.76
C ASP A 111 18.27 17.87 16.95
N ALA A 112 17.52 18.09 15.87
CA ALA A 112 16.18 18.67 15.93
C ALA A 112 15.13 17.62 16.38
N ALA A 113 14.43 17.92 17.48
CA ALA A 113 13.36 17.07 18.03
C ALA A 113 12.05 17.22 17.26
N VAL A 114 11.95 16.49 16.14
CA VAL A 114 10.86 16.62 15.15
C VAL A 114 10.15 15.30 14.84
N HIS A 115 10.70 14.17 15.29
CA HIS A 115 10.12 12.86 15.05
C HIS A 115 9.32 12.43 16.27
N MET A 116 8.10 11.91 16.06
CA MET A 116 7.37 11.27 17.15
C MET A 116 8.20 10.10 17.69
N ARG A 117 8.23 9.91 19.00
CA ARG A 117 9.04 8.84 19.62
C ARG A 117 8.72 7.46 19.04
N ALA A 118 7.44 7.16 18.84
CA ALA A 118 6.99 5.90 18.25
C ALA A 118 7.53 5.67 16.82
N ASP A 119 7.60 6.72 15.99
CA ASP A 119 8.16 6.62 14.63
C ASP A 119 9.67 6.34 14.67
N GLY A 120 10.36 6.94 15.63
CA GLY A 120 11.79 6.70 15.88
C GLY A 120 12.07 5.25 16.30
N GLU A 121 11.32 4.74 17.26
CA GLU A 121 11.39 3.35 17.73
C GLU A 121 11.12 2.35 16.60
N ALA A 122 10.13 2.63 15.75
CA ALA A 122 9.80 1.80 14.59
C ALA A 122 10.96 1.73 13.58
N ALA A 123 11.61 2.87 13.29
CA ALA A 123 12.76 2.90 12.39
C ALA A 123 13.98 2.13 12.95
N ALA A 124 14.20 2.23 14.26
CA ALA A 124 15.30 1.57 14.95
C ALA A 124 15.24 0.03 14.91
N PHE A 125 14.06 -0.55 14.68
CA PHE A 125 13.88 -2.01 14.57
C PHE A 125 14.75 -2.65 13.47
N THR A 126 15.14 -1.86 12.46
CA THR A 126 16.03 -2.28 11.36
C THR A 126 17.39 -2.79 11.86
N GLN A 127 17.91 -2.23 12.96
CA GLN A 127 19.23 -2.60 13.50
C GLN A 127 19.31 -4.08 13.89
N ARG A 128 18.24 -4.63 14.47
CA ARG A 128 18.17 -6.06 14.84
C ARG A 128 18.32 -6.98 13.64
N PHE A 129 17.79 -6.57 12.48
CA PHE A 129 17.92 -7.35 11.25
C PHE A 129 19.34 -7.30 10.68
N VAL A 130 20.03 -6.15 10.81
CA VAL A 130 21.45 -6.01 10.43
C VAL A 130 22.33 -6.90 11.31
N GLU A 131 22.08 -6.93 12.61
CA GLU A 131 22.80 -7.79 13.57
C GLU A 131 22.65 -9.29 13.28
N LEU A 132 21.53 -9.68 12.67
CA LEU A 132 21.29 -11.04 12.19
C LEU A 132 21.99 -11.35 10.84
N GLY A 133 22.74 -10.38 10.30
CA GLY A 133 23.53 -10.53 9.08
C GLY A 133 22.79 -10.17 7.79
N LEU A 134 21.64 -9.50 7.87
CA LEU A 134 20.95 -9.00 6.67
C LEU A 134 21.61 -7.73 6.14
N ASP A 135 21.72 -7.64 4.82
CA ASP A 135 22.32 -6.51 4.12
C ASP A 135 21.50 -5.22 4.38
N PRO A 136 22.11 -4.15 4.93
CA PRO A 136 21.44 -2.88 5.18
C PRO A 136 20.76 -2.27 3.95
N GLU A 137 21.36 -2.37 2.76
CA GLU A 137 20.78 -1.81 1.54
C GLU A 137 19.50 -2.56 1.14
N GLN A 138 19.46 -3.88 1.34
CA GLN A 138 18.27 -4.69 1.09
C GLN A 138 17.18 -4.43 2.14
N LEU A 139 17.56 -4.21 3.40
CA LEU A 139 16.61 -3.86 4.45
C LEU A 139 15.95 -2.51 4.20
N VAL A 140 16.70 -1.50 3.77
CA VAL A 140 16.15 -0.20 3.37
C VAL A 140 15.13 -0.36 2.24
N LEU A 141 15.38 -1.26 1.28
CA LEU A 141 14.41 -1.58 0.23
C LEU A 141 13.15 -2.27 0.78
N VAL A 142 13.28 -3.23 1.69
CA VAL A 142 12.14 -3.90 2.34
C VAL A 142 11.28 -2.89 3.09
N VAL A 143 11.92 -2.02 3.90
CA VAL A 143 11.23 -0.94 4.62
C VAL A 143 10.46 -0.05 3.66
N ARG A 144 11.08 0.38 2.55
CA ARG A 144 10.42 1.22 1.55
C ARG A 144 9.17 0.57 0.96
N VAL A 145 9.29 -0.68 0.51
CA VAL A 145 8.17 -1.41 -0.10
C VAL A 145 7.03 -1.64 0.90
N LEU A 146 7.36 -1.96 2.15
CA LEU A 146 6.38 -2.10 3.22
C LEU A 146 5.69 -0.77 3.53
N ALA A 147 6.44 0.33 3.65
CA ALA A 147 5.89 1.66 3.91
C ALA A 147 4.94 2.12 2.78
N GLU A 148 5.32 1.94 1.51
CA GLU A 148 4.47 2.25 0.36
C GLU A 148 3.20 1.38 0.30
N GLY A 149 3.29 0.11 0.71
CA GLY A 149 2.14 -0.79 0.81
C GLY A 149 1.19 -0.41 1.94
N LEU A 150 1.73 -0.19 3.13
CA LEU A 150 0.99 0.15 4.34
C LEU A 150 0.36 1.55 4.27
N SER A 151 1.02 2.52 3.63
CA SER A 151 0.45 3.86 3.40
C SER A 151 -0.85 3.79 2.60
N ARG A 152 -0.88 3.00 1.51
CA ARG A 152 -2.10 2.76 0.73
C ARG A 152 -3.18 2.04 1.54
N ALA A 153 -2.80 1.07 2.37
CA ALA A 153 -3.74 0.40 3.26
C ALA A 153 -4.34 1.37 4.30
N ALA A 154 -3.51 2.25 4.87
CA ALA A 154 -3.92 3.25 5.85
C ALA A 154 -4.91 4.26 5.24
N GLU A 155 -4.73 4.69 3.98
CA GLU A 155 -5.69 5.53 3.26
C GLU A 155 -7.08 4.87 3.15
N VAL A 156 -7.12 3.59 2.77
CA VAL A 156 -8.37 2.82 2.68
C VAL A 156 -9.01 2.67 4.05
N MET A 157 -8.24 2.28 5.07
CA MET A 157 -8.73 2.14 6.45
C MET A 157 -9.29 3.44 7.00
N ARG A 158 -8.61 4.57 6.76
CA ARG A 158 -9.07 5.91 7.15
C ARG A 158 -10.43 6.23 6.54
N TYR A 159 -10.59 6.01 5.23
CA TYR A 159 -11.87 6.25 4.57
C TYR A 159 -12.98 5.34 5.12
N THR A 160 -12.71 4.05 5.31
CA THR A 160 -13.67 3.09 5.88
C THR A 160 -14.11 3.49 7.29
N ALA A 161 -13.16 3.88 8.16
CA ALA A 161 -13.45 4.33 9.52
C ALA A 161 -14.28 5.62 9.51
N LEU A 162 -13.86 6.64 8.74
CA LEU A 162 -14.59 7.90 8.61
C LEU A 162 -16.01 7.68 8.08
N SER A 163 -16.21 6.79 7.12
CA SER A 163 -17.53 6.48 6.56
C SER A 163 -18.46 5.81 7.58
N ALA A 164 -17.91 5.06 8.54
CA ALA A 164 -18.69 4.46 9.63
C ALA A 164 -19.08 5.46 10.73
N ILE A 165 -18.28 6.52 10.91
CA ILE A 165 -18.44 7.53 11.96
C ILE A 165 -19.27 8.72 11.47
N MET A 166 -19.00 9.21 10.26
CA MET A 166 -19.56 10.45 9.73
C MET A 166 -21.06 10.31 9.48
N ARG A 167 -21.86 11.18 10.12
CA ARG A 167 -23.31 11.28 9.95
C ARG A 167 -23.70 12.74 9.67
N PRO A 168 -24.70 13.00 8.82
CA PRO A 168 -25.18 14.36 8.61
C PRO A 168 -25.59 15.03 9.92
N GLY A 169 -25.01 16.19 10.21
CA GLY A 169 -25.32 16.98 11.42
C GLY A 169 -24.57 16.55 12.69
N ALA A 170 -23.61 15.63 12.62
CA ALA A 170 -22.78 15.28 13.76
C ALA A 170 -21.85 16.44 14.16
N THR A 171 -21.75 16.73 15.45
CA THR A 171 -20.85 17.76 15.99
C THR A 171 -19.39 17.28 16.00
N GLU A 172 -18.43 18.20 16.14
CA GLU A 172 -17.02 17.82 16.26
C GLU A 172 -16.76 16.86 17.43
N LEU A 173 -17.42 17.08 18.57
CA LEU A 173 -17.29 16.22 19.76
C LEU A 173 -17.83 14.81 19.50
N GLU A 174 -19.00 14.69 18.87
CA GLU A 174 -19.59 13.38 18.53
C GLU A 174 -18.68 12.57 17.62
N ILE A 175 -18.07 13.22 16.61
CA ILE A 175 -17.11 12.59 15.70
C ILE A 175 -15.87 12.12 16.46
N ALA A 176 -15.31 12.96 17.34
CA ALA A 176 -14.11 12.64 18.12
C ALA A 176 -14.36 11.45 19.07
N GLN A 177 -15.50 11.44 19.78
CA GLN A 177 -15.89 10.36 20.67
C GLN A 177 -16.12 9.04 19.92
N ALA A 178 -16.85 9.09 18.80
CA ALA A 178 -17.12 7.91 17.98
C ALA A 178 -15.83 7.36 17.36
N SER A 179 -14.91 8.23 16.93
CA SER A 179 -13.60 7.85 16.42
C SER A 179 -12.77 7.14 17.48
N LYS A 180 -12.64 7.72 18.68
CA LYS A 180 -11.88 7.14 19.78
C LYS A 180 -12.43 5.78 20.19
N ALA A 181 -13.76 5.65 20.32
CA ALA A 181 -14.42 4.40 20.67
C ALA A 181 -14.18 3.30 19.61
N LEU A 182 -14.31 3.64 18.32
CA LEU A 182 -14.09 2.70 17.24
C LEU A 182 -12.64 2.22 17.18
N VAL A 183 -11.67 3.13 17.29
CA VAL A 183 -10.24 2.80 17.21
C VAL A 183 -9.78 2.01 18.44
N ALA A 184 -10.32 2.29 19.63
CA ALA A 184 -10.01 1.50 20.83
C ALA A 184 -10.33 0.01 20.67
N GLU A 185 -11.41 -0.33 19.95
CA GLU A 185 -11.78 -1.71 19.65
C GLU A 185 -10.94 -2.31 18.51
N ILE A 186 -10.68 -1.54 17.44
CA ILE A 186 -10.03 -2.06 16.22
C ILE A 186 -8.51 -2.12 16.34
N ALA A 187 -7.86 -1.14 16.95
CA ALA A 187 -6.40 -1.01 16.98
C ALA A 187 -5.67 -2.27 17.49
N PRO A 188 -6.12 -2.94 18.58
CA PRO A 188 -5.47 -4.16 19.06
C PRO A 188 -5.52 -5.34 18.07
N MET A 189 -6.48 -5.34 17.14
CA MET A 189 -6.64 -6.40 16.14
C MET A 189 -5.79 -6.16 14.88
N LEU A 190 -5.36 -4.92 14.62
CA LEU A 190 -4.64 -4.57 13.39
C LEU A 190 -3.26 -5.24 13.32
N GLY A 191 -2.49 -5.23 14.42
CA GLY A 191 -1.16 -5.85 14.48
C GLY A 191 -1.19 -7.35 14.12
N PRO A 192 -1.97 -8.19 14.84
CA PRO A 192 -2.11 -9.60 14.53
C PRO A 192 -2.64 -9.88 13.12
N MET A 193 -3.57 -9.06 12.62
CA MET A 193 -4.09 -9.21 11.27
C MET A 193 -2.99 -9.01 10.21
N VAL A 194 -2.21 -7.93 10.32
CA VAL A 194 -1.11 -7.63 9.38
C VAL A 194 -0.02 -8.70 9.46
N GLU A 195 0.34 -9.16 10.66
CA GLU A 195 1.31 -10.24 10.86
C GLU A 195 0.86 -11.54 10.19
N HIS A 196 -0.39 -11.97 10.43
CA HIS A 196 -0.94 -13.17 9.83
C HIS A 196 -0.97 -13.09 8.30
N MET A 197 -1.36 -11.94 7.74
CA MET A 197 -1.35 -11.71 6.30
C MET A 197 0.07 -11.77 5.73
N LEU A 198 1.04 -11.14 6.38
CA LEU A 198 2.45 -11.19 5.98
C LEU A 198 2.97 -12.63 5.95
N PHE A 199 2.75 -13.39 7.02
CA PHE A 199 3.21 -14.79 7.09
C PHE A 199 2.48 -15.70 6.10
N MET A 200 1.21 -15.45 5.81
CA MET A 200 0.50 -16.15 4.74
C MET A 200 1.17 -15.91 3.38
N GLN A 201 1.51 -14.66 3.05
CA GLN A 201 2.22 -14.34 1.80
C GLN A 201 3.60 -14.99 1.75
N LEU A 202 4.37 -14.95 2.85
CA LEU A 202 5.69 -15.58 2.92
C LEU A 202 5.61 -17.10 2.71
N ARG A 203 4.63 -17.78 3.29
CA ARG A 203 4.41 -19.23 3.05
C ARG A 203 4.13 -19.51 1.57
N HIS A 204 3.25 -18.75 0.94
CA HIS A 204 2.96 -18.92 -0.50
C HIS A 204 4.18 -18.62 -1.37
N MET A 205 5.00 -17.62 -1.02
CA MET A 205 6.26 -17.37 -1.72
C MET A 205 7.22 -18.55 -1.58
N MET A 206 7.37 -19.13 -0.39
CA MET A 206 8.24 -20.30 -0.18
C MET A 206 7.77 -21.53 -0.98
N GLU A 207 6.46 -21.71 -1.16
CA GLU A 207 5.89 -22.79 -1.97
C GLU A 207 6.10 -22.57 -3.48
N THR A 208 6.00 -21.32 -3.95
CA THR A 208 6.04 -20.97 -5.38
C THR A 208 7.44 -20.66 -5.90
N GLU A 209 8.34 -20.19 -5.05
CA GLU A 209 9.72 -19.84 -5.37
C GLU A 209 10.69 -20.95 -4.97
N ALA A 210 10.38 -22.20 -5.36
CA ALA A 210 11.36 -23.27 -5.30
C ALA A 210 12.63 -22.83 -6.04
N ILE A 211 13.71 -22.58 -5.29
CA ILE A 211 15.00 -22.21 -5.86
C ILE A 211 15.43 -23.37 -6.74
N ASN A 212 15.47 -23.14 -8.06
CA ASN A 212 15.83 -24.20 -8.99
C ASN A 212 17.28 -24.64 -8.71
N ALA A 213 17.59 -25.92 -8.94
CA ALA A 213 18.91 -26.47 -8.63
C ALA A 213 20.07 -25.66 -9.27
N ALA A 214 19.83 -25.06 -10.44
CA ALA A 214 20.76 -24.16 -11.12
C ALA A 214 20.97 -22.82 -10.38
N GLU A 215 19.93 -22.27 -9.76
CA GLU A 215 20.01 -21.03 -8.96
C GLU A 215 20.75 -21.29 -7.64
N ARG A 216 20.52 -22.45 -7.00
CA ARG A 216 21.28 -22.89 -5.81
C ARG A 216 22.77 -23.07 -6.12
N ALA A 217 23.09 -23.72 -7.25
CA ALA A 217 24.47 -23.96 -7.64
C ALA A 217 25.22 -22.65 -8.02
N ALA A 218 24.50 -21.64 -8.52
CA ALA A 218 25.07 -20.35 -8.91
C ALA A 218 25.24 -19.36 -7.74
N GLY A 219 24.69 -19.66 -6.54
CA GLY A 219 24.81 -18.80 -5.35
C GLY A 219 24.20 -17.40 -5.52
N LYS A 220 23.21 -17.23 -6.41
CA LYS A 220 22.57 -15.93 -6.66
C LYS A 220 21.32 -15.78 -5.78
N PRO A 221 21.17 -14.67 -5.03
CA PRO A 221 20.07 -14.48 -4.09
C PRO A 221 18.73 -14.15 -4.76
N LEU A 222 18.75 -13.65 -6.01
CA LEU A 222 17.54 -13.36 -6.78
C LEU A 222 17.35 -14.39 -7.91
N PRO A 223 16.10 -14.79 -8.20
CA PRO A 223 15.78 -15.57 -9.37
C PRO A 223 16.37 -14.94 -10.63
N GLY A 224 16.99 -15.77 -11.48
CA GLY A 224 17.45 -15.31 -12.78
C GLY A 224 16.29 -14.91 -13.69
N ALA A 225 16.59 -14.56 -14.95
CA ALA A 225 15.53 -14.42 -15.94
C ALA A 225 14.78 -15.76 -16.07
N ARG A 226 13.45 -15.73 -16.00
CA ARG A 226 12.55 -16.88 -16.14
C ARG A 226 11.71 -16.71 -17.40
N GLN A 227 11.42 -17.83 -18.05
CA GLN A 227 10.47 -17.85 -19.16
C GLN A 227 9.06 -17.65 -18.59
N ILE A 228 8.39 -16.60 -19.03
CA ILE A 228 7.02 -16.26 -18.62
C ILE A 228 6.19 -15.78 -19.80
N THR A 229 4.88 -15.75 -19.61
CA THR A 229 3.90 -15.08 -20.46
C THR A 229 3.28 -13.92 -19.68
N VAL A 230 3.19 -12.77 -20.33
CA VAL A 230 2.68 -11.51 -19.76
C VAL A 230 1.47 -11.08 -20.58
N ALA A 231 0.40 -10.67 -19.90
CA ALA A 231 -0.75 -10.05 -20.52
C ALA A 231 -1.03 -8.68 -19.91
N PHE A 232 -1.44 -7.74 -20.76
CA PHE A 232 -2.06 -6.49 -20.36
C PHE A 232 -3.47 -6.43 -20.93
N ALA A 233 -4.43 -6.05 -20.09
CA ALA A 233 -5.81 -5.76 -20.49
C ALA A 233 -6.14 -4.32 -20.12
N ASP A 234 -6.72 -3.56 -21.05
CA ASP A 234 -6.85 -2.09 -21.01
C ASP A 234 -8.23 -1.65 -21.51
N LEU A 235 -8.85 -0.67 -20.85
CA LEU A 235 -10.18 -0.14 -21.23
C LEU A 235 -10.04 0.82 -22.41
N VAL A 236 -10.80 0.57 -23.48
CA VAL A 236 -10.74 1.43 -24.65
C VAL A 236 -11.37 2.80 -24.37
N GLY A 237 -10.62 3.86 -24.66
CA GLY A 237 -11.15 5.23 -24.64
C GLY A 237 -11.24 5.83 -23.24
N PHE A 238 -10.65 5.20 -22.23
CA PHE A 238 -10.66 5.65 -20.85
C PHE A 238 -10.20 7.10 -20.67
N THR A 239 -9.15 7.51 -21.40
CA THR A 239 -8.66 8.91 -21.38
C THR A 239 -9.72 9.90 -21.88
N LYS A 240 -10.53 9.53 -22.88
CA LYS A 240 -11.61 10.39 -23.40
C LYS A 240 -12.83 10.38 -22.47
N ILE A 241 -13.09 9.28 -21.79
CA ILE A 241 -14.14 9.17 -20.79
C ILE A 241 -13.81 10.06 -19.58
N GLY A 242 -12.54 10.11 -19.18
CA GLY A 242 -12.06 10.99 -18.11
C GLY A 242 -12.22 12.49 -18.38
N GLU A 243 -12.48 12.92 -19.63
CA GLU A 243 -12.84 14.31 -19.94
C GLU A 243 -14.34 14.60 -19.74
N ALA A 244 -15.18 13.55 -19.70
CA ALA A 244 -16.64 13.66 -19.64
C ALA A 244 -17.24 13.20 -18.30
N VAL A 245 -16.45 12.54 -17.46
CA VAL A 245 -16.86 11.84 -16.24
C VAL A 245 -16.00 12.34 -15.07
N SER A 246 -16.54 12.33 -13.85
CA SER A 246 -15.77 12.77 -12.68
C SER A 246 -14.55 11.87 -12.40
N PRO A 247 -13.46 12.39 -11.80
CA PRO A 247 -12.31 11.59 -11.40
C PRO A 247 -12.69 10.40 -10.49
N GLU A 248 -13.69 10.58 -9.64
CA GLU A 248 -14.21 9.55 -8.73
C GLU A 248 -14.84 8.39 -9.50
N GLU A 249 -15.74 8.68 -10.43
CA GLU A 249 -16.39 7.68 -11.29
C GLU A 249 -15.36 6.94 -12.17
N LEU A 250 -14.34 7.66 -12.66
CA LEU A 250 -13.25 7.08 -13.43
C LEU A 250 -12.41 6.10 -12.57
N GLY A 251 -12.09 6.48 -11.34
CA GLY A 251 -11.43 5.62 -10.36
C GLY A 251 -12.25 4.38 -10.00
N HIS A 252 -13.57 4.53 -9.85
CA HIS A 252 -14.47 3.41 -9.60
C HIS A 252 -14.47 2.39 -10.75
N LEU A 253 -14.46 2.85 -12.00
CA LEU A 253 -14.43 1.97 -13.16
C LEU A 253 -13.12 1.16 -13.23
N ALA A 254 -11.97 1.82 -13.02
CA ALA A 254 -10.68 1.13 -12.96
C ALA A 254 -10.63 0.11 -11.82
N ASN A 255 -11.19 0.45 -10.64
CA ASN A 255 -11.26 -0.46 -9.51
C ASN A 255 -12.17 -1.66 -9.77
N ARG A 256 -13.32 -1.46 -10.44
CA ARG A 256 -14.20 -2.57 -10.86
C ARG A 256 -13.47 -3.55 -11.77
N LEU A 257 -12.72 -3.05 -12.76
CA LEU A 257 -11.90 -3.92 -13.61
C LEU A 257 -10.84 -4.68 -12.80
N ALA A 258 -10.18 -4.00 -11.86
CA ALA A 258 -9.16 -4.61 -11.01
C ALA A 258 -9.74 -5.75 -10.16
N ILE A 259 -10.91 -5.56 -9.56
CA ILE A 259 -11.63 -6.58 -8.78
C ILE A 259 -11.99 -7.76 -9.69
N LEU A 260 -12.64 -7.49 -10.83
CA LEU A 260 -13.05 -8.54 -11.78
C LEU A 260 -11.85 -9.38 -12.25
N ALA A 261 -10.74 -8.72 -12.58
CA ALA A 261 -9.51 -9.40 -13.00
C ALA A 261 -8.90 -10.23 -11.88
N ARG A 262 -8.93 -9.76 -10.61
CA ARG A 262 -8.46 -10.53 -9.45
C ARG A 262 -9.33 -11.76 -9.20
N ASP A 263 -10.64 -11.60 -9.24
CA ASP A 263 -11.60 -12.70 -8.98
C ASP A 263 -11.52 -13.81 -10.03
N MET A 264 -11.22 -13.45 -11.29
CA MET A 264 -11.00 -14.42 -12.37
C MET A 264 -9.61 -15.06 -12.37
N THR A 265 -8.65 -14.47 -11.65
CA THR A 265 -7.28 -14.96 -11.64
C THR A 265 -7.14 -16.12 -10.65
N VAL A 266 -6.84 -17.30 -11.18
CA VAL A 266 -6.56 -18.50 -10.38
C VAL A 266 -5.13 -19.00 -10.62
N PRO A 267 -4.45 -19.59 -9.62
CA PRO A 267 -3.14 -20.20 -9.81
C PRO A 267 -3.15 -21.20 -10.98
N PRO A 268 -2.10 -21.23 -11.83
CA PRO A 268 -0.80 -20.58 -11.67
C PRO A 268 -0.72 -19.12 -12.19
N VAL A 269 -1.84 -18.54 -12.65
CA VAL A 269 -1.88 -17.15 -13.11
C VAL A 269 -1.77 -16.21 -11.91
N ARG A 270 -0.98 -15.15 -12.06
CA ARG A 270 -0.80 -14.13 -11.03
C ARG A 270 -1.24 -12.77 -11.54
N PHE A 271 -2.11 -12.13 -10.77
CA PHE A 271 -2.42 -10.72 -10.90
C PHE A 271 -1.25 -9.93 -10.31
N ILE A 272 -0.56 -9.14 -11.12
CA ILE A 272 0.63 -8.41 -10.68
C ILE A 272 0.24 -7.04 -10.14
N LYS A 273 -0.39 -6.21 -10.97
CA LYS A 273 -0.74 -4.82 -10.62
C LYS A 273 -1.76 -4.23 -11.58
N THR A 274 -2.29 -3.08 -11.18
CA THR A 274 -2.99 -2.13 -12.05
C THR A 274 -2.03 -1.01 -12.49
N ILE A 275 -2.26 -0.44 -13.68
CA ILE A 275 -1.60 0.76 -14.18
C ILE A 275 -2.71 1.66 -14.74
N GLY A 276 -3.26 2.53 -13.90
CA GLY A 276 -4.48 3.27 -14.25
C GLY A 276 -5.63 2.30 -14.47
N ASP A 277 -6.16 2.29 -15.70
CA ASP A 277 -7.25 1.44 -16.19
C ASP A 277 -6.79 0.13 -16.82
N ALA A 278 -5.48 -0.13 -16.85
CA ALA A 278 -4.94 -1.39 -17.32
C ALA A 278 -4.63 -2.35 -16.17
N VAL A 279 -4.82 -3.65 -16.40
CA VAL A 279 -4.40 -4.74 -15.51
C VAL A 279 -3.25 -5.52 -16.12
N MET A 280 -2.30 -5.96 -15.29
CA MET A 280 -1.16 -6.79 -15.69
C MET A 280 -1.23 -8.16 -15.02
N LEU A 281 -1.26 -9.21 -15.84
CA LEU A 281 -1.27 -10.61 -15.40
C LEU A 281 -0.07 -11.36 -15.96
N VAL A 282 0.48 -12.31 -15.18
CA VAL A 282 1.66 -13.09 -15.56
C VAL A 282 1.46 -14.56 -15.19
N CYS A 283 1.93 -15.46 -16.06
CA CYS A 283 1.96 -16.89 -15.82
C CYS A 283 3.20 -17.50 -16.50
N PRO A 284 3.87 -18.53 -15.93
CA PRO A 284 4.89 -19.29 -16.64
C PRO A 284 4.37 -19.94 -17.93
N ASP A 285 3.14 -20.46 -17.90
CA ASP A 285 2.48 -21.12 -19.03
C ASP A 285 1.50 -20.15 -19.74
N PRO A 286 1.55 -20.00 -21.08
CA PRO A 286 0.62 -19.15 -21.81
C PRO A 286 -0.85 -19.62 -21.77
N LEU A 287 -1.14 -20.91 -21.65
CA LEU A 287 -2.51 -21.42 -21.77
C LEU A 287 -3.42 -20.96 -20.62
N PRO A 288 -3.06 -21.13 -19.32
CA PRO A 288 -3.89 -20.63 -18.21
C PRO A 288 -4.09 -19.12 -18.27
N LEU A 289 -3.06 -18.36 -18.67
CA LEU A 289 -3.15 -16.92 -18.77
C LEU A 289 -4.10 -16.47 -19.88
N LEU A 290 -4.05 -17.14 -21.04
CA LEU A 290 -4.97 -16.82 -22.13
C LEU A 290 -6.42 -17.15 -21.79
N ASP A 291 -6.68 -18.25 -21.09
CA ASP A 291 -8.02 -18.59 -20.62
C ASP A 291 -8.60 -17.47 -19.74
N VAL A 292 -7.84 -16.99 -18.75
CA VAL A 292 -8.23 -15.87 -17.88
C VAL A 292 -8.46 -14.59 -18.68
N ILE A 293 -7.55 -14.24 -19.60
CA ILE A 293 -7.64 -13.00 -20.38
C ILE A 293 -8.82 -13.00 -21.36
N VAL A 294 -9.08 -14.12 -22.03
CA VAL A 294 -10.23 -14.25 -22.92
C VAL A 294 -11.52 -14.14 -22.12
N LYS A 295 -11.63 -14.85 -20.98
CA LYS A 295 -12.78 -14.72 -20.05
C LYS A 295 -13.00 -13.29 -19.58
N LEU A 296 -11.93 -12.58 -19.22
CA LEU A 296 -12.00 -11.21 -18.75
C LEU A 296 -12.51 -10.26 -19.84
N VAL A 297 -12.00 -10.37 -21.07
CA VAL A 297 -12.47 -9.56 -22.20
C VAL A 297 -13.93 -9.87 -22.53
N GLU A 298 -14.33 -11.15 -22.51
CA GLU A 298 -15.73 -11.57 -22.74
C GLU A 298 -16.68 -11.02 -21.67
N ALA A 299 -16.33 -11.16 -20.39
CA ALA A 299 -17.14 -10.66 -19.29
C ALA A 299 -17.33 -9.15 -19.34
N VAL A 300 -16.26 -8.41 -19.65
CA VAL A 300 -16.34 -6.94 -19.82
C VAL A 300 -17.16 -6.56 -21.05
N ASP A 301 -17.10 -7.32 -22.15
CA ASP A 301 -17.92 -7.04 -23.34
C ASP A 301 -19.43 -7.33 -23.12
N THR A 302 -19.78 -8.15 -22.12
CA THR A 302 -21.18 -8.40 -21.73
C THR A 302 -21.76 -7.38 -20.75
N ASP A 303 -20.92 -6.58 -20.09
CA ASP A 303 -21.33 -5.55 -19.14
C ASP A 303 -21.37 -4.19 -19.84
N ASN A 304 -22.58 -3.67 -20.08
CA ASN A 304 -22.79 -2.41 -20.79
C ASN A 304 -22.27 -1.18 -20.03
N ASP A 305 -21.98 -1.32 -18.74
CA ASP A 305 -21.42 -0.23 -17.94
C ASP A 305 -19.90 -0.12 -18.11
N PHE A 306 -19.27 -1.09 -18.80
CA PHE A 306 -17.87 -1.02 -19.15
C PHE A 306 -17.64 -0.54 -20.59
N PRO A 307 -16.63 0.32 -20.80
CA PRO A 307 -15.98 0.42 -22.09
C PRO A 307 -15.38 -0.92 -22.47
N ARG A 308 -15.39 -1.23 -23.77
CA ARG A 308 -14.80 -2.49 -24.26
C ARG A 308 -13.35 -2.64 -23.81
N LEU A 309 -13.01 -3.84 -23.36
CA LEU A 309 -11.65 -4.21 -23.02
C LEU A 309 -10.88 -4.67 -24.27
N ARG A 310 -9.58 -4.38 -24.32
CA ARG A 310 -8.66 -4.99 -25.29
C ARG A 310 -7.47 -5.57 -24.54
N ALA A 311 -6.89 -6.64 -25.07
CA ALA A 311 -5.77 -7.30 -24.43
C ALA A 311 -4.63 -7.63 -25.40
N GLY A 312 -3.42 -7.62 -24.86
CA GLY A 312 -2.18 -7.95 -25.56
C GLY A 312 -1.34 -8.91 -24.73
N VAL A 313 -0.81 -9.96 -25.38
CA VAL A 313 -0.08 -11.03 -24.71
C VAL A 313 1.25 -11.33 -25.42
N ALA A 314 2.33 -11.51 -24.65
CA ALA A 314 3.64 -11.89 -25.16
C ALA A 314 4.38 -12.82 -24.19
N SER A 315 5.23 -13.71 -24.72
CA SER A 315 6.07 -14.61 -23.92
C SER A 315 7.55 -14.33 -24.11
N GLY A 316 8.35 -14.63 -23.09
CA GLY A 316 9.81 -14.48 -23.14
C GLY A 316 10.47 -14.51 -21.77
N MET A 317 11.77 -14.23 -21.76
CA MET A 317 12.57 -14.15 -20.55
C MET A 317 12.36 -12.81 -19.83
N ALA A 318 12.04 -12.87 -18.54
CA ALA A 318 11.89 -11.69 -17.67
C ALA A 318 12.38 -11.97 -16.25
N VAL A 319 12.74 -10.93 -15.52
CA VAL A 319 13.15 -11.01 -14.11
C VAL A 319 12.04 -10.45 -13.22
N SER A 320 11.82 -11.10 -12.08
CA SER A 320 10.93 -10.61 -11.02
C SER A 320 11.74 -9.75 -10.06
N ARG A 321 11.25 -8.55 -9.73
CA ARG A 321 11.86 -7.69 -8.71
C ARG A 321 10.78 -6.93 -7.96
N ALA A 322 10.77 -7.04 -6.62
CA ALA A 322 9.84 -6.35 -5.73
C ALA A 322 8.35 -6.50 -6.14
N GLY A 323 7.95 -7.71 -6.55
CA GLY A 323 6.57 -7.99 -6.98
C GLY A 323 6.22 -7.54 -8.40
N ASP A 324 7.16 -6.99 -9.17
CA ASP A 324 6.98 -6.57 -10.56
C ASP A 324 7.85 -7.37 -11.53
N TRP A 325 7.55 -7.30 -12.83
CA TRP A 325 8.27 -8.01 -13.88
C TRP A 325 8.94 -7.08 -14.88
N PHE A 326 10.20 -7.37 -15.20
CA PHE A 326 11.00 -6.60 -16.13
C PHE A 326 11.58 -7.49 -17.23
N GLY A 327 11.39 -7.08 -18.48
CA GLY A 327 11.96 -7.79 -19.63
C GLY A 327 11.30 -7.41 -20.95
N SER A 328 11.87 -7.94 -22.04
CA SER A 328 11.29 -7.81 -23.39
C SER A 328 9.80 -8.21 -23.46
N PRO A 329 9.32 -9.33 -22.89
CA PRO A 329 7.91 -9.71 -23.03
C PRO A 329 6.94 -8.69 -22.43
N VAL A 330 7.30 -8.03 -21.33
CA VAL A 330 6.47 -6.98 -20.71
C VAL A 330 6.27 -5.80 -21.66
N ASN A 331 7.36 -5.34 -22.29
CA ASN A 331 7.32 -4.26 -23.27
C ASN A 331 6.52 -4.65 -24.52
N VAL A 332 6.74 -5.86 -25.04
CA VAL A 332 6.02 -6.35 -26.22
C VAL A 332 4.53 -6.47 -25.91
N ALA A 333 4.12 -7.12 -24.82
CA ALA A 333 2.72 -7.28 -24.43
C ALA A 333 2.00 -5.93 -24.33
N SER A 334 2.59 -4.95 -23.63
CA SER A 334 2.05 -3.58 -23.54
C SER A 334 1.84 -2.95 -24.92
N ARG A 335 2.80 -3.10 -25.85
CA ARG A 335 2.68 -2.55 -27.21
C ARG A 335 1.68 -3.31 -28.08
N VAL A 336 1.53 -4.61 -27.87
CA VAL A 336 0.50 -5.43 -28.53
C VAL A 336 -0.88 -4.98 -28.09
N THR A 337 -1.10 -4.71 -26.79
CA THR A 337 -2.38 -4.18 -26.27
C THR A 337 -2.75 -2.86 -26.94
N ASN A 338 -1.80 -1.96 -27.13
CA ASN A 338 -2.04 -0.66 -27.77
C ASN A 338 -2.56 -0.75 -29.20
N VAL A 339 -2.18 -1.81 -29.94
CA VAL A 339 -2.62 -2.03 -31.32
C VAL A 339 -3.79 -3.02 -31.43
N ALA A 340 -4.21 -3.63 -30.31
CA ALA A 340 -5.39 -4.48 -30.25
C ALA A 340 -6.66 -3.66 -30.47
N ARG A 341 -7.62 -4.27 -31.17
CA ARG A 341 -8.94 -3.66 -31.38
C ARG A 341 -9.81 -3.84 -30.12
N PRO A 342 -10.82 -2.98 -29.91
CA PRO A 342 -11.75 -3.14 -28.79
C PRO A 342 -12.45 -4.51 -28.84
N GLY A 343 -12.58 -5.18 -27.70
CA GLY A 343 -13.18 -6.52 -27.59
C GLY A 343 -12.31 -7.64 -28.18
N THR A 344 -10.99 -7.45 -28.25
CA THR A 344 -10.08 -8.46 -28.84
C THR A 344 -8.89 -8.77 -27.96
N VAL A 345 -8.51 -10.05 -27.95
CA VAL A 345 -7.23 -10.52 -27.41
C VAL A 345 -6.26 -10.70 -28.58
N LEU A 346 -5.14 -10.00 -28.52
CA LEU A 346 -4.08 -10.07 -29.51
C LEU A 346 -2.82 -10.67 -28.89
N VAL A 347 -2.22 -11.65 -29.54
CA VAL A 347 -1.03 -12.34 -29.02
C VAL A 347 0.13 -12.19 -30.00
N ALA A 348 1.34 -12.07 -29.48
CA ALA A 348 2.56 -12.14 -30.29
C ALA A 348 2.85 -13.58 -30.72
N ASP A 349 3.65 -13.75 -31.78
CA ASP A 349 4.23 -15.03 -32.21
C ASP A 349 4.84 -15.83 -31.07
N SER A 350 5.58 -15.18 -30.17
CA SER A 350 6.13 -15.81 -28.96
C SER A 350 5.13 -16.63 -28.13
N VAL A 351 3.84 -16.27 -28.16
CA VAL A 351 2.75 -16.99 -27.49
C VAL A 351 2.14 -18.00 -28.45
N TRP A 352 1.86 -17.56 -29.68
CA TRP A 352 1.22 -18.36 -30.72
C TRP A 352 2.01 -19.63 -31.06
N ASP A 353 3.34 -19.54 -31.09
CA ASP A 353 4.25 -20.66 -31.37
C ASP A 353 4.15 -21.78 -30.31
N VAL A 354 3.71 -21.46 -29.08
CA VAL A 354 3.52 -22.43 -28.00
C VAL A 354 2.12 -23.03 -28.03
N ILE A 355 1.10 -22.20 -28.18
CA ILE A 355 -0.30 -22.64 -28.08
C ILE A 355 -0.81 -23.26 -29.39
N GLY A 356 -0.41 -22.73 -30.54
CA GLY A 356 -0.92 -23.11 -31.86
C GLY A 356 -2.45 -23.19 -31.94
N ASP A 357 -2.92 -24.00 -32.88
CA ASP A 357 -4.35 -24.32 -33.05
C ASP A 357 -4.69 -25.61 -32.29
N ARG A 358 -4.57 -25.59 -30.96
CA ARG A 358 -4.77 -26.77 -30.09
C ARG A 358 -6.21 -26.95 -29.58
N GLY A 359 -7.21 -26.52 -30.36
CA GLY A 359 -8.64 -26.74 -30.10
C GLY A 359 -9.27 -25.89 -28.99
N GLN A 360 -8.53 -25.57 -27.91
CA GLN A 360 -9.03 -24.69 -26.83
C GLN A 360 -9.17 -23.22 -27.28
N PHE A 361 -8.33 -22.79 -28.21
CA PHE A 361 -8.30 -21.43 -28.73
C PHE A 361 -8.24 -21.46 -30.24
N SER A 362 -9.02 -20.58 -30.88
CA SER A 362 -8.92 -20.33 -32.32
C SER A 362 -8.11 -19.06 -32.55
N GLY A 363 -7.18 -19.11 -33.50
CA GLY A 363 -6.33 -17.97 -33.85
C GLY A 363 -6.47 -17.56 -35.31
N SER A 364 -6.42 -16.26 -35.55
CA SER A 364 -6.37 -15.69 -36.90
C SER A 364 -5.20 -14.73 -37.03
N PHE A 365 -4.43 -14.84 -38.11
CA PHE A 365 -3.30 -13.96 -38.34
C PHE A 365 -3.78 -12.50 -38.51
N ALA A 366 -3.26 -11.61 -37.69
CA ALA A 366 -3.64 -10.20 -37.62
C ALA A 366 -2.59 -9.26 -38.24
N GLY A 367 -1.60 -9.84 -38.94
CA GLY A 367 -0.51 -9.13 -39.61
C GLY A 367 0.78 -9.08 -38.80
N ALA A 368 1.89 -8.79 -39.48
CA ALA A 368 3.13 -8.40 -38.86
C ALA A 368 3.13 -6.88 -38.63
N ARG A 369 3.57 -6.43 -37.46
CA ARG A 369 3.61 -5.00 -37.12
C ARG A 369 4.94 -4.62 -36.52
N ARG A 370 5.44 -3.45 -36.92
CA ARG A 370 6.54 -2.78 -36.22
C ARG A 370 6.01 -1.99 -35.04
N LEU A 371 6.28 -2.47 -33.83
CA LEU A 371 5.82 -1.84 -32.59
C LEU A 371 6.82 -0.78 -32.10
N LYS A 372 6.31 0.33 -31.56
CA LYS A 372 7.17 1.43 -31.06
C LYS A 372 8.13 0.93 -29.97
N GLY A 373 9.43 1.06 -30.23
CA GLY A 373 10.49 0.65 -29.32
C GLY A 373 10.92 -0.82 -29.45
N ILE A 374 10.31 -1.59 -30.35
CA ILE A 374 10.69 -2.97 -30.66
C ILE A 374 11.44 -2.97 -32.00
N LYS A 375 12.65 -3.56 -32.02
CA LYS A 375 13.55 -3.50 -33.19
C LYS A 375 13.00 -4.27 -34.39
N SER A 376 12.49 -5.48 -34.15
CA SER A 376 11.93 -6.39 -35.15
C SER A 376 10.43 -6.20 -35.34
N GLU A 377 9.93 -6.64 -36.49
CA GLU A 377 8.48 -6.83 -36.66
C GLU A 377 8.02 -8.00 -35.78
N VAL A 378 6.83 -7.85 -35.20
CA VAL A 378 6.18 -8.87 -34.39
C VAL A 378 4.97 -9.38 -35.17
N LYS A 379 4.88 -10.68 -35.39
CA LYS A 379 3.69 -11.30 -35.96
C LYS A 379 2.61 -11.37 -34.88
N LEU A 380 1.40 -10.94 -35.22
CA LEU A 380 0.29 -10.87 -34.29
C LEU A 380 -0.83 -11.81 -34.70
N PHE A 381 -1.48 -12.42 -33.72
CA PHE A 381 -2.58 -13.33 -33.92
C PHE A 381 -3.74 -12.90 -33.01
N ARG A 382 -4.93 -12.73 -33.59
CA ARG A 382 -6.14 -12.51 -32.80
C ARG A 382 -6.62 -13.87 -32.30
N VAL A 383 -6.76 -13.98 -31.00
CA VAL A 383 -7.21 -15.20 -30.32
C VAL A 383 -8.64 -15.02 -29.83
N ARG A 384 -9.42 -16.11 -29.93
CA ARG A 384 -10.75 -16.28 -29.34
C ARG A 384 -10.83 -17.68 -28.72
N ARG A 385 -11.87 -17.95 -27.92
CA ARG A 385 -12.18 -19.34 -27.59
C ARG A 385 -12.37 -20.15 -28.86
N GLY A 386 -11.87 -21.38 -28.85
CA GLY A 386 -12.22 -22.36 -29.87
C GLY A 386 -13.70 -22.72 -29.72
N ASP A 387 -14.34 -23.07 -30.83
CA ASP A 387 -15.60 -23.81 -30.78
C ASP A 387 -15.23 -25.19 -30.23
N GLY A 388 -15.48 -25.43 -28.95
CA GLY A 388 -15.21 -26.73 -28.35
C GLY A 388 -16.06 -27.80 -29.03
N ASP A 389 -15.42 -28.90 -29.44
CA ASP A 389 -16.11 -30.16 -29.75
C ASP A 389 -16.71 -30.79 -28.48
#